data_AF-A0A8S3CMB4-F1
#
_entry.id   AF-A0A8S3CMB4-F1
#
_cell.length_a   1.000
_cell.length_b   1.000
_cell.length_c   1.000
_cell.angle_alpha   90.00
_cell.angle_beta   90.00
_cell.angle_gamma   90.00
#
_symmetry.space_group_name_H-M   'P 1'
#
loop_
_entity.id
_entity.type
_entity.pdbx_description
1 polymer ?
#
loop_
_entity_poly.entity_id
_entity_poly.type
_entity_poly.pdbx_seq_one_letter_code
_entity_poly.pdbx_strand_id
1 'polypeptide(L)' 'CDPTIGICDSFLVGTYNVTAQFCNGECDSHHPHSGNYDLGKASFTVTKKK' A
#
# COMPACT_ATOMS: atom_id res chain seq x y z
N CYS A 1 -8.41 -8.68 -2.59
CA CYS A 1 -8.46 -9.32 -1.27
C CYS A 1 -9.92 -9.59 -0.93
N ASP A 2 -10.23 -10.67 -0.22
CA ASP A 2 -11.51 -10.73 0.49
C ASP A 2 -11.40 -9.76 1.68
N PRO A 3 -12.25 -8.72 1.77
CA PRO A 3 -12.15 -7.70 2.80
C PRO A 3 -12.54 -8.20 4.20
N THR A 4 -12.98 -9.45 4.35
CA THR A 4 -13.44 -10.02 5.63
C THR A 4 -12.36 -10.75 6.43
N ILE A 5 -11.15 -10.92 5.87
CA ILE A 5 -10.08 -11.75 6.43
C ILE A 5 -8.78 -10.95 6.59
N GLY A 6 -8.73 -10.12 7.65
CA GLY A 6 -7.48 -9.57 8.25
C GLY A 6 -6.37 -9.10 7.31
N ILE A 7 -5.12 -9.30 7.74
CA ILE A 7 -3.90 -8.99 6.97
C ILE A 7 -3.82 -10.01 5.81
N CYS A 8 -3.83 -9.54 4.57
CA CYS A 8 -3.91 -10.44 3.42
C CYS A 8 -2.56 -11.14 3.15
N ASP A 9 -2.49 -12.44 3.43
CA ASP A 9 -1.33 -13.29 3.07
C ASP A 9 -1.14 -13.44 1.55
N SER A 10 -2.16 -13.09 0.73
CA SER A 10 -2.05 -13.10 -0.74
C SER A 10 -3.04 -12.17 -1.45
N PHE A 11 -2.66 -11.68 -2.63
CA PHE A 11 -3.54 -10.91 -3.51
C PHE A 11 -4.31 -11.85 -4.45
N LEU A 12 -5.64 -11.71 -4.49
CA LEU A 12 -6.47 -12.36 -5.50
C LEU A 12 -6.15 -11.80 -6.89
N VAL A 13 -6.44 -12.56 -7.95
CA VAL A 13 -6.31 -12.08 -9.34
C VAL A 13 -7.15 -10.83 -9.55
N GLY A 14 -6.56 -9.82 -10.18
CA GLY A 14 -7.22 -8.54 -10.42
C GLY A 14 -6.23 -7.38 -10.55
N THR A 15 -6.76 -6.21 -10.87
CA THR A 15 -6.00 -4.96 -10.93
C THR A 15 -6.11 -4.22 -9.61
N TYR A 16 -4.97 -3.82 -9.05
CA TYR A 16 -4.88 -3.11 -7.78
C TYR A 16 -4.26 -1.74 -8.00
N ASN A 17 -4.92 -0.71 -7.49
CA ASN A 17 -4.36 0.63 -7.41
C ASN A 17 -3.85 0.84 -5.98
N VAL A 18 -2.58 1.19 -5.84
CA VAL A 18 -1.95 1.47 -4.55
C VAL A 18 -1.57 2.93 -4.46
N THR A 19 -1.72 3.48 -3.27
CA THR A 19 -1.18 4.79 -2.90
C THR A 19 -0.18 4.57 -1.78
N ALA A 20 1.06 5.00 -1.99
CA ALA A 20 2.13 4.94 -1.01
C ALA A 20 2.44 6.35 -0.51
N GLN A 21 2.53 6.50 0.80
CA GLN A 21 2.98 7.74 1.41
C GLN A 21 4.50 7.69 1.55
N PHE A 22 5.17 8.76 1.14
CA PHE A 22 6.60 8.94 1.38
C PHE A 22 6.78 9.96 2.49
N CYS A 23 7.49 9.55 3.53
CA CYS A 23 7.65 10.29 4.75
C CYS A 23 9.08 10.19 5.28
N ASN A 24 9.51 11.20 6.03
CA ASN A 24 10.83 11.20 6.65
C ASN A 24 10.76 10.57 8.04
N GLY A 25 11.44 9.44 8.26
CA GLY A 25 11.34 8.65 9.49
C GLY A 25 10.20 7.64 9.43
N GLU A 26 9.09 7.92 10.13
CA GLU A 26 7.90 7.06 10.20
C GLU A 26 6.64 7.86 9.86
N CYS A 27 5.85 7.35 8.91
CA CYS A 27 4.64 8.00 8.44
C CYS A 27 3.60 8.04 9.55
N ASP A 28 2.86 9.15 9.65
CA ASP A 28 1.81 9.38 10.65
C ASP A 28 2.25 9.21 12.12
N SER A 29 3.56 9.16 12.39
CA SER A 29 4.10 9.19 13.76
C SER A 29 4.03 10.60 14.34
N HIS A 30 3.96 10.74 15.67
CA HIS A 30 3.97 12.04 16.35
C HIS A 30 5.39 12.63 16.55
N HIS A 31 6.39 12.11 15.83
CA HIS A 31 7.77 12.58 15.99
C HIS A 31 7.91 13.98 15.35
N PRO A 32 8.56 14.96 15.99
CA PRO A 32 8.49 16.38 15.59
C PRO A 32 9.08 16.72 14.20
N HIS A 33 9.67 15.76 13.51
CA HIS A 33 10.16 15.89 12.14
C HIS A 33 9.63 14.79 11.20
N SER A 34 8.72 13.93 11.67
CA SER A 34 7.99 13.07 10.77
C SER A 34 6.99 13.92 10.00
N GLY A 35 6.94 13.68 8.70
CA GLY A 35 6.06 14.40 7.81
C GLY A 35 6.00 13.68 6.49
N ASN A 36 4.78 13.50 6.00
CA ASN A 36 4.55 13.03 4.65
C ASN A 36 4.93 14.17 3.71
N TYR A 37 5.89 13.93 2.82
CA TYR A 37 6.35 14.93 1.87
C TYR A 37 5.92 14.63 0.44
N ASP A 38 5.52 13.38 0.15
CA ASP A 38 5.05 13.00 -1.17
C ASP A 38 4.06 11.81 -1.14
N LEU A 39 3.32 11.63 -2.23
CA LEU A 39 2.35 10.56 -2.45
C LEU A 39 2.59 9.89 -3.79
N GLY A 40 3.05 8.63 -3.75
CA GLY A 40 3.19 7.79 -4.94
C GLY A 40 1.89 7.06 -5.26
N LYS A 41 1.51 7.00 -6.54
CA LYS A 41 0.41 6.16 -7.02
C LYS A 41 0.96 5.15 -8.02
N ALA A 42 0.58 3.89 -7.86
CA ALA A 42 0.92 2.84 -8.80
C ALA A 42 -0.28 1.91 -9.04
N SER A 43 -0.25 1.22 -10.16
CA SER A 43 -1.25 0.21 -10.51
C SER A 43 -0.52 -1.05 -10.95
N PHE A 44 -0.95 -2.22 -10.46
CA PHE A 44 -0.42 -3.50 -10.90
C PHE A 44 -1.54 -4.53 -11.04
N THR A 45 -1.33 -5.47 -11.96
CA THR A 45 -2.29 -6.55 -12.22
C THR A 45 -1.71 -7.87 -11.77
N VAL A 46 -2.42 -8.56 -10.88
CA VAL A 46 -2.09 -9.92 -10.46
C VAL A 46 -2.81 -10.89 -11.39
N THR A 47 -2.05 -11.76 -12.05
CA THR A 47 -2.57 -12.83 -12.91
C THR A 47 -2.22 -14.19 -12.33
N LYS A 48 -3.02 -15.24 -12.65
CA LYS A 48 -2.61 -16.61 -12.34
C LYS A 48 -1.43 -16.98 -13.24
N LYS A 49 -0.38 -17.57 -12.68
CA LYS A 49 0.61 -18.26 -13.50
C LYS A 49 -0.11 -19.42 -14.21
N LYS A 50 0.07 -19.49 -15.53
CA LYS A 50 -0.40 -20.62 -16.36
C LYS A 50 0.38 -21.88 -16.01
#